data_AF-A0A346QR83-F1
#
_entry.id   AF-A0A346QR83-F1
#
_cell.length_a   1.000
_cell.length_b   1.000
_cell.length_c   1.000
_cell.angle_alpha   90.00
_cell.angle_beta   90.00
_cell.angle_gamma   90.00
#
_symmetry.space_group_name_H-M   'P 1'
#
loop_
_entity.id
_entity.type
_entity.pdbx_description
1 polymer ?
#
loop_
_entity_poly.entity_id
_entity_poly.type
_entity_poly.pdbx_seq_one_letter_code
_entity_poly.pdbx_strand_id
1 'polypeptide(L)'
;MPDHLGSDMRKTNDEKGDDEPIKVLDEADITLLKSYGQGPYTKVIKNVEDDIQKTVKKVNDLTGIKESDTGLAVPALWDLAADKQTLQNEQPLQVARCTKIINADSDDPKYIINVKQFAKFVVDLADSVAPTDIEEGMRVGVDRNKYQIHIPLPPKIDPSVTMMQVEEKP
;
A
#
# COMPACT_ATOMS: atom_id res chain seq x y z
N MET A 1 59.77 -56.87 58.89
CA MET A 1 60.42 -55.61 58.48
C MET A 1 59.33 -54.55 58.36
N PRO A 2 59.42 -53.41 59.04
CA PRO A 2 58.45 -52.33 58.91
C PRO A 2 58.56 -51.69 57.52
N ASP A 3 57.42 -51.45 56.87
CA ASP A 3 57.32 -50.82 55.56
C ASP A 3 57.55 -49.30 55.70
N HIS A 4 58.52 -48.75 54.99
CA HIS A 4 59.01 -47.36 55.14
C HIS A 4 58.57 -46.43 53.99
N LEU A 5 57.61 -46.84 53.16
CA LEU A 5 57.12 -46.04 52.04
C LEU A 5 55.86 -45.23 52.42
N GLY A 6 55.93 -43.90 52.24
CA GLY A 6 54.83 -42.97 52.46
C GLY A 6 53.78 -42.98 51.34
N SER A 7 52.58 -42.44 51.61
CA SER A 7 51.45 -42.39 50.67
C SER A 7 51.78 -41.72 49.34
N ASP A 8 52.70 -40.75 49.32
CA ASP A 8 53.17 -40.08 48.10
C ASP A 8 54.00 -40.98 47.17
N MET A 9 54.52 -42.10 47.68
CA MET A 9 55.31 -43.07 46.92
C MET A 9 54.50 -44.30 46.48
N ARG A 10 53.21 -44.36 46.82
CA ARG A 10 52.25 -45.32 46.26
C ARG A 10 51.37 -44.61 45.26
N LYS A 11 51.17 -45.21 44.09
CA LYS A 11 50.16 -44.78 43.14
C LYS A 11 48.79 -45.18 43.70
N THR A 12 48.27 -44.41 44.64
CA THR A 12 46.87 -44.52 45.05
C THR A 12 46.04 -43.92 43.93
N ASN A 13 45.16 -44.75 43.37
CA ASN A 13 44.17 -44.28 42.40
C ASN A 13 43.11 -43.53 43.22
N ASP A 14 43.40 -42.27 43.56
CA ASP A 14 42.40 -41.37 44.10
C ASP A 14 41.39 -41.10 42.99
N GLU A 15 40.31 -41.90 42.96
CA GLU A 15 39.07 -41.56 42.28
C GLU A 15 38.47 -40.32 42.96
N LYS A 16 39.06 -39.15 42.69
CA LYS A 16 38.40 -37.88 42.91
C LYS A 16 37.43 -37.72 41.77
N GLY A 17 36.14 -37.91 42.06
CA GLY A 17 35.06 -37.67 41.12
C GLY A 17 35.21 -36.28 40.49
N ASP A 18 35.34 -36.27 39.18
CA ASP A 18 35.37 -35.07 38.33
C ASP A 18 33.98 -34.42 38.32
N ASP A 19 33.62 -33.77 39.42
CA ASP A 19 32.55 -32.77 39.48
C ASP A 19 33.18 -31.43 39.89
N GLU A 20 34.17 -30.95 39.11
CA GLU A 20 34.52 -29.53 39.18
C GLU A 20 33.30 -28.72 38.70
N PRO A 21 32.74 -27.83 39.53
CA PRO A 21 31.57 -27.06 39.14
C PRO A 21 31.92 -26.21 37.92
N ILE A 22 31.13 -26.32 36.85
CA ILE A 22 31.27 -25.53 35.62
C ILE A 22 31.37 -24.05 36.02
N LYS A 23 32.58 -23.52 35.99
CA LYS A 23 32.83 -22.13 36.37
C LYS A 23 32.27 -21.24 35.27
N VAL A 24 31.07 -20.73 35.49
CA VAL A 24 30.43 -19.76 34.62
C VAL A 24 31.32 -18.53 34.52
N LEU A 25 31.57 -18.08 33.27
CA LEU A 25 32.33 -16.86 33.00
C LEU A 25 31.60 -15.68 33.65
N ASP A 26 32.33 -14.87 34.41
CA ASP A 26 31.78 -13.64 34.96
C ASP A 26 31.63 -12.56 33.86
N GLU A 27 30.86 -11.49 34.13
CA GLU A 27 30.65 -10.42 33.14
C GLU A 27 31.96 -9.75 32.70
N ALA A 28 32.98 -9.77 33.55
CA ALA A 28 34.30 -9.21 33.26
C ALA A 28 35.08 -10.10 32.27
N ASP A 29 35.06 -11.41 32.47
CA ASP A 29 35.66 -12.43 31.61
C ASP A 29 35.00 -12.44 30.23
N ILE A 30 33.67 -12.31 30.17
CA ILE A 30 32.92 -12.18 28.91
C ILE A 30 33.33 -10.91 28.16
N THR A 31 33.56 -9.80 28.88
CA THR A 31 33.99 -8.53 28.28
C THR A 31 35.43 -8.60 27.77
N LEU A 32 36.30 -9.31 28.49
CA LEU A 32 37.68 -9.59 28.10
C LEU A 32 37.72 -10.50 26.85
N LEU A 33 36.92 -11.57 26.80
CA LEU A 33 36.83 -12.45 25.64
C LEU A 33 36.33 -11.71 24.38
N LYS A 34 35.34 -10.83 24.55
CA LYS A 34 34.81 -9.98 23.48
C LYS A 34 35.84 -8.97 22.97
N SER A 35 36.75 -8.49 23.82
CA SER A 35 37.80 -7.56 23.40
C SER A 35 38.91 -8.28 22.61
N TYR A 36 39.26 -9.51 22.98
CA TYR A 36 40.23 -10.34 22.25
C TYR A 36 39.70 -10.86 20.90
N GLY A 37 38.39 -11.10 20.77
CA GLY A 37 37.78 -11.57 19.53
C GLY A 37 37.43 -10.48 18.50
N GLN A 38 37.56 -9.20 18.84
CA GLN A 38 37.22 -8.09 17.94
C GLN A 38 38.46 -7.48 17.31
N GLY A 39 38.48 -7.39 15.97
CA GLY A 39 39.53 -6.71 15.24
C GLY A 39 39.53 -5.19 15.52
N PRO A 40 40.66 -4.49 15.29
CA PRO A 40 40.80 -3.05 15.57
C PRO A 40 39.71 -2.18 14.90
N TYR A 41 39.17 -2.63 13.77
CA TYR A 41 38.19 -1.90 12.97
C TYR A 41 36.73 -2.29 13.23
N THR A 42 36.46 -3.37 13.99
CA THR A 42 35.10 -3.90 14.15
C THR A 42 34.12 -2.89 14.74
N LYS A 43 34.57 -2.06 15.69
CA LYS A 43 33.74 -1.00 16.29
C LYS A 43 33.47 0.14 15.31
N VAL A 44 34.47 0.52 14.51
CA VAL A 44 34.35 1.60 13.52
C VAL A 44 33.38 1.19 12.41
N ILE A 45 33.46 -0.06 11.95
CA ILE A 45 32.54 -0.61 10.93
C ILE A 45 31.09 -0.58 11.43
N LYS A 46 30.83 -1.07 12.65
CA LYS A 46 29.47 -1.05 13.22
C LYS A 46 28.91 0.36 13.38
N ASN A 47 29.73 1.30 13.84
CA ASN A 47 29.30 2.70 13.95
C ASN A 47 28.91 3.29 12.58
N VAL A 48 29.70 2.98 11.53
CA VAL A 48 29.41 3.44 10.17
C VAL A 48 28.12 2.79 9.64
N GLU A 49 27.90 1.50 9.88
CA GLU A 49 26.65 0.82 9.50
C GLU A 49 25.43 1.45 10.17
N ASP A 50 25.51 1.73 11.48
CA ASP A 50 24.44 2.39 12.23
C ASP A 50 24.17 3.80 11.69
N ASP A 51 25.20 4.55 11.33
CA ASP A 51 25.06 5.90 10.80
C ASP A 51 24.49 5.92 9.37
N ILE A 52 24.83 4.94 8.54
CA ILE A 52 24.19 4.73 7.23
C ILE A 52 22.69 4.48 7.43
N GLN A 53 22.31 3.58 8.35
CA GLN A 53 20.90 3.29 8.62
C GLN A 53 20.14 4.51 9.16
N LYS A 54 20.74 5.29 10.08
CA LYS A 54 20.14 6.53 10.58
C LYS A 54 19.97 7.56 9.47
N THR A 55 20.93 7.67 8.56
CA THR A 55 20.87 8.62 7.44
C THR A 55 19.77 8.24 6.46
N VAL A 56 19.65 6.95 6.12
CA VAL A 56 18.56 6.45 5.26
C VAL A 56 17.19 6.74 5.89
N LYS A 57 17.04 6.49 7.20
CA LYS A 57 15.79 6.81 7.92
C LYS A 57 15.46 8.31 7.84
N LYS A 58 16.42 9.19 8.11
CA LYS A 58 16.25 10.64 7.99
C LYS A 58 15.83 11.08 6.59
N VAL A 59 16.44 10.49 5.54
CA VAL A 59 16.08 10.78 4.14
C VAL A 59 14.65 10.33 3.85
N ASN A 60 14.25 9.14 4.29
CA ASN A 60 12.90 8.62 4.10
C ASN A 60 11.83 9.45 4.84
N ASP A 61 12.15 9.92 6.05
CA ASP A 61 11.26 10.80 6.83
C ASP A 61 11.11 12.18 6.16
N LEU A 62 12.19 12.74 5.60
CA LEU A 62 12.17 14.03 4.89
C LEU A 62 11.46 13.95 3.54
N THR A 63 11.66 12.86 2.80
CA THR A 63 11.02 12.63 1.49
C THR A 63 9.55 12.28 1.60
N GLY A 64 9.08 11.88 2.79
CA GLY A 64 7.67 11.58 3.02
C GLY A 64 7.19 10.33 2.29
N ILE A 65 8.08 9.35 2.04
CA ILE A 65 7.77 8.07 1.38
C ILE A 65 6.91 7.15 2.27
N LYS A 66 6.60 7.58 3.49
CA LYS A 66 5.65 6.88 4.35
C LYS A 66 4.24 7.05 3.76
N GLU A 67 3.59 5.92 3.45
CA GLU A 67 2.20 5.90 3.00
C GLU A 67 1.35 6.79 3.89
N SER A 68 0.89 7.89 3.31
CA SER A 68 -0.05 8.77 3.97
C SER A 68 -1.39 8.04 4.07
N ASP A 69 -1.98 8.04 5.27
CA ASP A 69 -3.30 7.45 5.58
C ASP A 69 -4.47 8.05 4.76
N THR A 70 -4.17 9.01 3.89
CA THR A 70 -5.08 9.61 2.91
C THR A 70 -5.26 8.77 1.64
N GLY A 71 -4.48 7.70 1.45
CA GLY A 71 -4.52 6.86 0.25
C GLY A 71 -4.09 7.57 -1.04
N LEU A 72 -3.45 8.75 -0.92
CA LEU A 72 -2.91 9.49 -2.06
C LEU A 72 -1.57 8.90 -2.50
N ALA A 73 -1.34 8.88 -3.81
CA ALA A 73 -0.01 8.56 -4.35
C ALA A 73 1.02 9.59 -3.86
N VAL A 74 2.30 9.20 -3.80
CA VAL A 74 3.37 10.12 -3.42
C VAL A 74 3.40 11.33 -4.37
N PRO A 75 3.63 12.56 -3.88
CA PRO A 75 3.57 13.77 -4.71
C PRO A 75 4.50 13.77 -5.93
N ALA A 76 5.60 13.01 -5.87
CA ALA A 76 6.53 12.86 -7.00
C ALA A 76 5.94 12.10 -8.20
N LEU A 77 4.89 11.30 -7.98
CA LEU A 77 4.17 10.58 -9.03
C LEU A 77 2.97 11.38 -9.57
N TRP A 78 2.70 12.58 -9.06
CA TRP A 78 1.59 13.40 -9.54
C TRP A 78 1.94 14.03 -10.88
N ASP A 79 1.10 13.79 -11.88
CA ASP A 79 1.17 14.49 -13.16
C ASP A 79 0.33 15.77 -13.09
N LEU A 80 0.95 16.84 -12.57
CA LEU A 80 0.29 18.13 -12.40
C LEU A 80 -0.22 18.72 -13.72
N ALA A 81 0.39 18.37 -14.86
CA ALA A 81 -0.02 18.87 -16.16
C ALA A 81 -1.31 18.17 -16.63
N ALA A 82 -1.36 16.84 -16.51
CA ALA A 82 -2.56 16.07 -16.78
C ALA A 82 -3.70 16.46 -15.82
N ASP A 83 -3.41 16.60 -14.53
CA ASP A 83 -4.40 16.98 -13.52
C ASP A 83 -5.04 18.35 -13.84
N LYS A 84 -4.21 19.33 -14.24
CA LYS A 84 -4.69 20.65 -14.64
C LYS A 84 -5.56 20.58 -15.91
N GLN A 85 -5.19 19.74 -16.87
CA GLN A 85 -5.97 19.54 -18.09
C GLN A 85 -7.33 18.92 -17.80
N THR A 86 -7.37 17.91 -16.92
CA THR A 86 -8.62 17.27 -16.49
C THR A 86 -9.52 18.28 -15.78
N LEU A 87 -8.99 19.08 -14.86
CA LEU A 87 -9.79 20.06 -14.11
C LEU A 87 -10.33 21.20 -15.00
N GLN A 88 -9.65 21.51 -16.11
CA GLN A 88 -10.09 22.53 -17.06
C GLN A 88 -11.11 22.01 -18.08
N ASN A 89 -10.95 20.77 -18.54
CA ASN A 89 -11.78 20.20 -19.61
C ASN A 89 -13.00 19.44 -19.08
N GLU A 90 -12.87 18.74 -17.96
CA GLU A 90 -13.94 17.94 -17.38
C GLU A 90 -14.64 18.71 -16.26
N GLN A 91 -15.80 19.28 -16.59
CA GLN A 91 -16.71 19.80 -15.59
C GLN A 91 -17.33 18.65 -14.78
N PRO A 92 -17.61 18.86 -13.48
CA PRO A 92 -18.17 17.81 -12.63
C PRO A 92 -19.58 17.42 -13.07
N LEU A 93 -19.68 16.30 -13.78
CA LEU A 93 -20.95 15.75 -14.25
C LEU A 93 -21.71 15.07 -13.10
N GLN A 94 -23.03 15.28 -13.08
CA GLN A 94 -23.95 14.58 -12.21
C GLN A 94 -24.44 13.29 -12.88
N VAL A 95 -24.46 12.20 -12.13
CA VAL A 95 -24.94 10.91 -12.65
C VAL A 95 -26.47 10.88 -12.66
N ALA A 96 -27.04 10.64 -13.85
CA ALA A 96 -28.47 10.40 -14.05
C ALA A 96 -28.72 9.08 -14.79
N ARG A 97 -29.99 8.67 -14.89
CA ARG A 97 -30.42 7.54 -15.72
C ARG A 97 -31.34 8.05 -16.83
N CYS A 98 -31.06 7.69 -18.07
CA CYS A 98 -31.98 7.92 -19.18
C CYS A 98 -33.15 6.93 -19.03
N THR A 99 -34.38 7.43 -19.01
CA THR A 99 -35.58 6.60 -18.80
C THR A 99 -36.39 6.39 -20.05
N LYS A 100 -36.44 7.41 -20.92
CA LYS A 100 -37.19 7.36 -22.16
C LYS A 100 -36.60 8.31 -23.18
N ILE A 101 -36.55 7.89 -24.43
CA ILE A 101 -36.17 8.74 -25.57
C ILE A 101 -37.47 9.23 -26.23
N ILE A 102 -37.55 10.54 -26.46
CA ILE A 102 -38.66 11.19 -27.16
C ILE A 102 -38.14 11.58 -28.55
N ASN A 103 -38.84 11.13 -29.59
CA ASN A 103 -38.58 11.45 -30.99
C ASN A 103 -37.18 11.01 -31.49
N ALA A 104 -36.89 9.71 -31.45
CA ALA A 104 -35.62 9.15 -31.92
C ALA A 104 -35.35 9.40 -33.42
N ASP A 105 -36.41 9.53 -34.24
CA ASP A 105 -36.32 9.68 -35.70
C ASP A 105 -36.45 11.13 -36.19
N SER A 106 -36.48 12.11 -35.29
CA SER A 106 -36.59 13.54 -35.64
C SER A 106 -35.25 14.26 -35.49
N ASP A 107 -35.09 15.40 -36.18
CA ASP A 107 -33.84 16.20 -36.15
C ASP A 107 -33.43 16.66 -34.74
N ASP A 108 -34.38 16.78 -33.80
CA ASP A 108 -34.14 17.19 -32.40
C ASP A 108 -34.58 16.09 -31.40
N PRO A 109 -33.71 15.10 -31.10
CA PRO A 109 -34.03 14.06 -30.12
C PRO A 109 -34.02 14.63 -28.69
N LYS A 110 -35.08 14.33 -27.94
CA LYS A 110 -35.23 14.76 -26.54
C LYS A 110 -35.19 13.57 -25.61
N TYR A 111 -34.58 13.72 -24.45
CA TYR A 111 -34.35 12.62 -23.52
C TYR A 111 -35.02 12.91 -22.17
N ILE A 112 -35.70 11.91 -21.60
CA ILE A 112 -36.19 12.00 -20.21
C ILE A 112 -35.15 11.36 -19.29
N ILE A 113 -34.47 12.19 -18.50
CA ILE A 113 -33.55 11.73 -17.47
C ILE A 113 -34.22 11.69 -16.11
N ASN A 114 -33.78 10.78 -15.24
CA ASN A 114 -34.15 10.71 -13.84
C ASN A 114 -32.91 10.93 -12.96
N VAL A 115 -32.91 12.02 -12.18
CA VAL A 115 -31.86 12.36 -11.24
C VAL A 115 -32.29 11.95 -9.83
N LYS A 116 -31.54 11.05 -9.17
CA LYS A 116 -31.98 10.33 -7.96
C LYS A 116 -32.44 11.21 -6.78
N GLN A 117 -31.94 12.44 -6.67
CA GLN A 117 -32.24 13.35 -5.56
C GLN A 117 -33.30 14.41 -5.88
N PHE A 118 -33.60 14.65 -7.16
CA PHE A 118 -34.35 15.83 -7.59
C PHE A 118 -35.67 15.43 -8.24
N ALA A 119 -35.66 15.09 -9.54
CA ALA A 119 -36.86 14.71 -10.30
C ALA A 119 -36.48 14.16 -11.69
N LYS A 120 -37.49 14.03 -12.56
CA LYS A 120 -37.34 13.76 -13.98
C LYS A 120 -37.29 15.07 -14.78
N PHE A 121 -36.41 15.13 -15.77
CA PHE A 121 -36.24 16.29 -16.65
C PHE A 121 -36.24 15.87 -18.11
N VAL A 122 -36.76 16.74 -18.99
CA VAL A 122 -36.60 16.61 -20.44
C VAL A 122 -35.37 17.42 -20.82
N VAL A 123 -34.41 16.77 -21.48
CA VAL A 123 -33.08 17.33 -21.74
C VAL A 123 -32.64 17.05 -23.16
N ASP A 124 -31.77 17.91 -23.65
CA ASP A 124 -31.13 17.79 -24.96
C ASP A 124 -29.76 17.13 -24.84
N LEU A 125 -29.22 16.71 -25.98
CA LEU A 125 -27.88 16.13 -26.10
C LEU A 125 -26.82 17.22 -26.24
N ALA A 126 -25.62 17.00 -25.70
CA ALA A 126 -24.46 17.86 -25.96
C ALA A 126 -23.76 17.46 -27.27
N ASP A 127 -23.03 18.41 -27.86
CA ASP A 127 -22.32 18.21 -29.15
C ASP A 127 -21.24 17.10 -29.11
N SER A 128 -20.86 16.64 -27.92
CA SER A 128 -19.85 15.62 -27.71
C SER A 128 -20.36 14.18 -27.88
N VAL A 129 -21.67 13.96 -28.01
CA VAL A 129 -22.27 12.62 -28.03
C VAL A 129 -23.23 12.51 -29.22
N ALA A 130 -23.20 11.37 -29.90
CA ALA A 130 -24.15 11.09 -30.97
C ALA A 130 -25.46 10.53 -30.39
N PRO A 131 -26.63 10.84 -30.98
CA PRO A 131 -27.92 10.27 -30.55
C PRO A 131 -27.97 8.74 -30.57
N THR A 132 -27.12 8.10 -31.38
CA THR A 132 -27.00 6.64 -31.47
C THR A 132 -26.37 6.00 -30.23
N ASP A 133 -25.63 6.77 -29.43
CA ASP A 133 -24.86 6.25 -28.30
C ASP A 133 -25.67 6.23 -26.99
N ILE A 134 -26.94 6.67 -27.04
CA ILE A 134 -27.81 6.78 -25.87
C ILE A 134 -29.01 5.84 -26.02
N GLU A 135 -29.08 4.89 -25.10
CA GLU A 135 -30.20 3.95 -25.00
C GLU A 135 -31.05 4.19 -23.76
N GLU A 136 -32.30 3.73 -23.80
CA GLU A 136 -33.19 3.73 -22.65
C GLU A 136 -32.65 2.83 -21.54
N GLY A 137 -32.65 3.34 -20.30
CA GLY A 137 -32.13 2.63 -19.14
C GLY A 137 -30.62 2.83 -18.89
N MET A 138 -29.89 3.43 -19.84
CA MET A 138 -28.46 3.70 -19.70
C MET A 138 -28.19 4.76 -18.62
N ARG A 139 -27.03 4.66 -17.96
CA ARG A 139 -26.54 5.73 -17.07
C ARG A 139 -25.87 6.78 -17.93
N VAL A 140 -26.12 8.05 -17.62
CA VAL A 140 -25.56 9.17 -18.37
C VAL A 140 -25.01 10.22 -17.41
N GLY A 141 -23.89 10.83 -17.79
CA GLY A 141 -23.33 11.99 -17.12
C GLY A 141 -23.97 13.25 -17.66
N VAL A 142 -24.54 14.04 -16.76
CA VAL A 142 -25.36 15.21 -17.05
C VAL A 142 -24.77 16.44 -16.39
N ASP A 143 -24.76 17.59 -17.06
CA ASP A 143 -24.29 18.85 -16.46
C ASP A 143 -25.23 19.36 -15.35
N ARG A 144 -24.70 20.07 -14.36
CA ARG A 144 -25.48 20.59 -13.22
C ARG A 144 -26.34 21.81 -13.58
N ASN A 145 -25.92 22.59 -14.57
CA ASN A 145 -26.56 23.87 -14.88
C ASN A 145 -27.71 23.70 -15.87
N LYS A 146 -27.42 23.09 -17.03
CA LYS A 146 -28.38 22.93 -18.13
C LYS A 146 -28.98 21.54 -18.24
N TYR A 147 -28.50 20.59 -17.42
CA TYR A 147 -28.90 19.18 -17.47
C TYR A 147 -28.74 18.51 -18.84
N GLN A 148 -27.79 18.95 -19.66
CA GLN A 148 -27.50 18.32 -20.95
C GLN A 148 -26.68 17.02 -20.77
N ILE A 149 -26.92 16.03 -21.62
CA ILE A 149 -26.21 14.75 -21.58
C ILE A 149 -24.85 14.91 -22.26
N HIS A 150 -23.76 14.62 -21.53
CA HIS A 150 -22.38 14.79 -22.01
C HIS A 150 -21.63 13.49 -22.27
N ILE A 151 -21.90 12.43 -21.49
CA ILE A 151 -21.18 11.16 -21.64
C ILE A 151 -22.07 9.97 -21.24
N PRO A 152 -22.13 8.90 -22.04
CA PRO A 152 -22.74 7.64 -21.61
C PRO A 152 -21.84 6.95 -20.59
N LEU A 153 -22.42 6.52 -19.47
CA LEU A 153 -21.74 5.80 -18.41
C LEU A 153 -22.12 4.32 -18.45
N PRO A 154 -21.19 3.42 -18.08
CA PRO A 154 -21.47 1.99 -18.05
C PRO A 154 -22.62 1.67 -17.07
N PRO A 155 -23.43 0.65 -17.39
CA PRO A 155 -24.52 0.22 -16.52
C PRO A 155 -23.96 -0.20 -15.16
N LYS A 156 -24.76 -0.02 -14.10
CA LYS A 156 -24.37 -0.50 -12.78
C LYS A 156 -24.38 -2.03 -12.79
N ILE A 157 -23.21 -2.63 -12.66
CA ILE A 157 -23.09 -4.01 -12.20
C ILE A 157 -23.17 -3.97 -10.67
N ASP A 158 -23.90 -4.91 -10.07
CA ASP A 158 -23.97 -5.01 -8.62
C ASP A 158 -22.57 -5.39 -8.07
N PRO A 159 -21.96 -4.57 -7.20
CA PRO A 159 -20.65 -4.86 -6.63
C PRO A 159 -20.56 -6.24 -5.95
N SER A 160 -21.70 -6.72 -5.41
CA SER A 160 -21.77 -8.05 -4.79
C SER A 160 -21.59 -9.20 -5.79
N VAL A 161 -21.94 -8.98 -7.06
CA VAL A 161 -21.83 -9.98 -8.13
C VAL A 161 -20.46 -9.94 -8.79
N THR A 162 -19.84 -8.75 -8.94
CA THR A 162 -18.47 -8.63 -9.47
C THR A 162 -17.42 -9.33 -8.60
N MET A 163 -17.56 -9.28 -7.27
CA MET A 163 -16.62 -9.96 -6.35
C MET A 163 -16.74 -11.49 -6.37
N MET A 164 -17.78 -12.04 -7.02
CA MET A 164 -17.99 -13.49 -7.18
C MET A 164 -17.48 -14.02 -8.54
N GLN A 165 -17.00 -13.14 -9.42
CA GLN A 165 -16.39 -13.57 -10.68
C GLN A 165 -14.98 -14.06 -10.38
N VAL A 166 -14.67 -15.28 -10.83
CA VAL A 166 -13.35 -15.89 -10.64
C VAL A 166 -12.39 -15.21 -11.60
N GLU A 167 -11.67 -14.19 -11.12
CA GLU A 167 -10.70 -13.44 -11.94
C GLU A 167 -9.40 -14.24 -12.20
N GLU A 168 -9.04 -15.13 -11.29
CA GLU A 168 -7.81 -15.92 -11.42
C GLU A 168 -8.09 -17.30 -12.01
N LYS A 169 -7.42 -17.60 -13.12
CA LYS A 169 -7.33 -18.97 -13.62
C LYS A 169 -6.62 -19.83 -12.55
N PRO A 170 -7.10 -21.06 -12.31
CA PRO A 170 -6.55 -21.94 -11.29
C PRO A 170 -5.10 -22.35 -11.57
#